data_AF-A0A7Y2TIN8-F1
#
_entry.id   AF-A0A7Y2TIN8-F1
#
_cell.length_a   1.000
_cell.length_b   1.000
_cell.length_c   1.000
_cell.angle_alpha   90.00
_cell.angle_beta   90.00
_cell.angle_gamma   90.00
#
_symmetry.space_group_name_H-M   'P 1'
#
loop_
_entity.id
_entity.type
_entity.pdbx_description
1 polymer ?
#
loop_
_entity_poly.entity_id
_entity_poly.type
_entity_poly.pdbx_seq_one_letter_code
_entity_poly.pdbx_strand_id
1 'polypeptide(L)'
;MKLAILALLPFFFTPLYSSAKKAPIASIQFSKDTCDLIASDYFRFGFIITRQDSTVSRTSGFLNGGFPWRKLYIKSNQGHMIYNGKFHFHREAVYRNNNQITIFIQLTEGKISYFDTVNLKLPTILDISLDTDSIVPYTSYNKSLKVAMDNGRVYHLTNKSMHPGLIFSDFKLHIPENLNDNGSHFSYSPKNLSSLKKINLVLINKKLSYSSLISLHVATVEKLSINGNGSNGIDGSDGSDGYDGDDGEDGSGGDDGYDGSNGQNGNAIEVLVRNISQDKIQLIVFYQDQEITYYLSKNALINIQANGGIGGDGGTGGDGGDGGGPNDLGVCGSDGSDGSDGCGGNGGNGGNIKIFTDMSIKQTAYIFTIKNNGGSGGSGYSAGEVGKKGMIEFTVLSSKEIEKLFNDYETN
;
A
#
# COMPACT_ATOMS: atom_id res chain seq x y z
N MET A 1 20.63 -97.44 -9.76
CA MET A 1 19.97 -96.42 -8.92
C MET A 1 20.32 -95.05 -9.51
N LYS A 2 19.45 -94.49 -10.36
CA LYS A 2 19.63 -93.17 -11.00
C LYS A 2 18.29 -92.43 -10.93
N LEU A 3 18.32 -91.26 -10.30
CA LEU A 3 17.22 -90.30 -10.12
C LEU A 3 16.63 -89.88 -11.47
N ALA A 4 15.30 -89.91 -11.61
CA ALA A 4 14.57 -89.23 -12.66
C ALA A 4 14.05 -87.89 -12.14
N ILE A 5 14.56 -86.79 -12.71
CA ILE A 5 14.16 -85.41 -12.44
C ILE A 5 12.93 -85.10 -13.30
N LEU A 6 11.82 -84.79 -12.65
CA LEU A 6 10.57 -84.34 -13.26
C LEU A 6 10.69 -82.83 -13.57
N ALA A 7 10.83 -82.47 -14.84
CA ALA A 7 10.86 -81.07 -15.28
C ALA A 7 9.43 -80.52 -15.42
N LEU A 8 9.07 -79.55 -14.58
CA LEU A 8 7.84 -78.78 -14.66
C LEU A 8 7.95 -77.74 -15.79
N LEU A 9 7.09 -77.82 -16.80
CA LEU A 9 6.96 -76.81 -17.86
C LEU A 9 6.11 -75.62 -17.35
N PRO A 10 6.61 -74.37 -17.38
CA PRO A 10 5.76 -73.20 -17.12
C PRO A 10 4.92 -72.87 -18.36
N PHE A 11 3.59 -73.01 -18.26
CA PHE A 11 2.64 -72.48 -19.22
C PHE A 11 2.66 -70.94 -19.18
N PHE A 12 3.33 -70.32 -20.16
CA PHE A 12 3.17 -68.90 -20.45
C PHE A 12 1.78 -68.68 -21.07
N PHE A 13 0.78 -68.36 -20.24
CA PHE A 13 -0.45 -67.73 -20.71
C PHE A 13 -0.09 -66.31 -21.17
N THR A 14 0.14 -66.13 -22.48
CA THR A 14 0.12 -64.79 -23.07
C THR A 14 -1.36 -64.35 -23.12
N PRO A 15 -1.75 -63.27 -22.41
CA PRO A 15 -3.09 -62.74 -22.61
C PRO A 15 -3.20 -62.27 -24.06
N LEU A 16 -4.09 -62.90 -24.83
CA LEU A 16 -4.58 -62.39 -26.10
C LEU A 16 -5.25 -61.04 -25.82
N TYR A 17 -4.47 -59.96 -25.82
CA TYR A 17 -4.97 -58.60 -25.89
C TYR A 17 -5.59 -58.43 -27.27
N SER A 18 -6.82 -58.92 -27.42
CA SER A 18 -7.72 -58.49 -28.48
C SER A 18 -7.75 -56.96 -28.40
N SER A 19 -7.22 -56.29 -29.43
CA SER A 19 -7.32 -54.85 -29.59
C SER A 19 -8.79 -54.52 -29.81
N ALA A 20 -9.54 -54.45 -28.71
CA ALA A 20 -10.94 -54.08 -28.72
C ALA A 20 -11.04 -52.71 -29.42
N LYS A 21 -11.67 -52.71 -30.60
CA LYS A 21 -11.91 -51.50 -31.38
C LYS A 21 -12.74 -50.58 -30.49
N LYS A 22 -12.16 -49.44 -30.09
CA LYS A 22 -12.84 -48.46 -29.25
C LYS A 22 -14.15 -48.04 -29.92
N ALA A 23 -15.22 -47.94 -29.12
CA ALA A 23 -16.50 -47.47 -29.62
C ALA A 23 -16.36 -46.05 -30.21
N PRO A 24 -17.15 -45.70 -31.25
CA PRO A 24 -17.17 -44.36 -31.81
C PRO A 24 -17.53 -43.31 -30.74
N ILE A 25 -17.08 -42.07 -30.94
CA ILE A 25 -17.41 -40.94 -30.06
C ILE A 25 -18.87 -40.57 -30.28
N ALA A 26 -19.62 -40.45 -29.18
CA ALA A 26 -21.01 -40.01 -29.19
C ALA A 26 -21.11 -38.49 -28.96
N SER A 27 -20.31 -37.94 -28.04
CA SER A 27 -20.32 -36.50 -27.76
C SER A 27 -18.99 -36.01 -27.19
N ILE A 28 -18.72 -34.72 -27.38
CA ILE A 28 -17.64 -33.99 -26.72
C ILE A 28 -18.31 -32.87 -25.92
N GLN A 29 -18.09 -32.83 -24.61
CA GLN A 29 -18.58 -31.76 -23.75
C GLN A 29 -17.41 -30.91 -23.28
N PHE A 30 -17.52 -29.60 -23.46
CA PHE A 30 -16.55 -28.64 -22.99
C PHE A 30 -16.82 -28.26 -21.52
N SER A 31 -15.79 -28.35 -20.69
CA SER A 31 -15.82 -27.92 -19.29
C SER A 31 -14.72 -26.90 -19.04
N LYS A 32 -15.00 -25.89 -18.23
CA LYS A 32 -14.09 -24.77 -17.96
C LYS A 32 -14.11 -24.34 -16.51
N ASP A 33 -12.96 -23.89 -16.04
CA ASP A 33 -12.85 -23.02 -14.88
C ASP A 33 -13.05 -21.58 -15.34
N THR A 34 -14.09 -20.93 -14.82
CA THR A 34 -14.36 -19.51 -15.11
C THR A 34 -13.84 -18.60 -14.00
N CYS A 35 -13.13 -19.14 -13.01
CA CYS A 35 -12.58 -18.34 -11.93
C CYS A 35 -11.57 -17.33 -12.49
N ASP A 36 -12.07 -16.10 -12.62
CA ASP A 36 -11.33 -14.88 -12.89
C ASP A 36 -10.76 -14.72 -14.31
N LEU A 37 -11.57 -15.08 -15.31
CA LEU A 37 -11.37 -14.73 -16.73
C LEU A 37 -11.05 -13.24 -17.00
N ILE A 38 -11.35 -12.37 -16.02
CA ILE A 38 -11.12 -10.93 -16.09
C ILE A 38 -9.74 -10.59 -15.53
N ALA A 39 -9.34 -11.17 -14.39
CA ALA A 39 -8.01 -10.93 -13.84
C ALA A 39 -6.90 -11.63 -14.63
N SER A 40 -7.19 -12.74 -15.32
CA SER A 40 -6.18 -13.53 -16.03
C SER A 40 -6.22 -13.34 -17.56
N ASP A 41 -5.09 -13.55 -18.21
CA ASP A 41 -4.97 -13.73 -19.67
C ASP A 41 -5.18 -15.18 -20.10
N TYR A 42 -5.53 -16.08 -19.18
CA TYR A 42 -5.82 -17.46 -19.46
C TYR A 42 -7.01 -18.00 -18.66
N PHE A 43 -7.51 -19.17 -19.08
CA PHE A 43 -8.39 -19.99 -18.25
C PHE A 43 -8.07 -21.47 -18.41
N ARG A 44 -8.54 -22.25 -17.44
CA ARG A 44 -8.38 -23.70 -17.46
C ARG A 44 -9.62 -24.35 -18.07
N PHE A 45 -9.43 -25.36 -18.89
CA PHE A 45 -10.51 -26.09 -19.54
C PHE A 45 -10.15 -27.54 -19.79
N GLY A 46 -11.16 -28.33 -20.14
CA GLY A 46 -11.03 -29.72 -20.50
C GLY A 46 -12.22 -30.22 -21.28
N PHE A 47 -12.08 -31.43 -21.83
CA PHE A 47 -13.13 -32.09 -22.57
C PHE A 47 -13.53 -33.40 -21.89
N ILE A 48 -14.83 -33.64 -21.83
CA ILE A 48 -15.44 -34.91 -21.46
C ILE A 48 -15.91 -35.56 -22.76
N ILE A 49 -15.27 -36.67 -23.13
CA ILE A 49 -15.53 -37.41 -24.36
C ILE A 49 -16.34 -38.63 -23.98
N THR A 50 -17.59 -38.69 -24.45
CA THR A 50 -18.50 -39.81 -24.22
C THR A 50 -18.58 -40.63 -25.49
N ARG A 51 -18.42 -41.95 -25.41
CA ARG A 51 -18.55 -42.88 -26.54
C ARG A 51 -19.93 -43.53 -26.61
N GLN A 52 -20.23 -44.17 -27.74
CA GLN A 52 -21.51 -44.86 -27.96
C GLN A 52 -21.76 -46.03 -26.98
N ASP A 53 -20.69 -46.60 -26.42
CA ASP A 53 -20.74 -47.62 -25.36
C ASP A 53 -20.88 -47.01 -23.94
N SER A 54 -21.17 -45.70 -23.85
CA SER A 54 -21.25 -44.92 -22.61
C SER A 54 -19.92 -44.77 -21.85
N THR A 55 -18.79 -45.21 -22.40
CA THR A 55 -17.49 -44.96 -21.75
C THR A 55 -17.14 -43.48 -21.82
N VAL A 56 -16.63 -42.95 -20.70
CA VAL A 56 -16.26 -41.54 -20.54
C VAL A 56 -14.75 -41.41 -20.42
N SER A 57 -14.17 -40.50 -21.21
CA SER A 57 -12.78 -40.09 -21.10
C SER A 57 -12.68 -38.60 -20.80
N ARG A 58 -11.74 -38.20 -19.95
CA ARG A 58 -11.49 -36.80 -19.61
C ARG A 58 -10.09 -36.40 -20.02
N THR A 59 -9.90 -35.18 -20.49
CA THR A 59 -8.55 -34.65 -20.73
C THR A 59 -7.75 -34.50 -19.44
N SER A 60 -6.43 -34.62 -19.53
CA SER A 60 -5.52 -34.34 -18.40
C SER A 60 -5.51 -32.84 -18.03
N GLY A 61 -5.00 -32.49 -16.86
CA GLY A 61 -5.00 -31.11 -16.36
C GLY A 61 -6.27 -30.79 -15.56
N PHE A 62 -7.06 -29.80 -15.99
CA PHE A 62 -8.24 -29.31 -15.27
C PHE A 62 -9.22 -30.41 -14.82
N LEU A 63 -9.48 -31.41 -15.67
CA LEU A 63 -10.42 -32.49 -15.39
C LEU A 63 -9.78 -33.74 -14.76
N ASN A 64 -8.48 -33.69 -14.45
CA ASN A 64 -7.71 -34.82 -13.88
C ASN A 64 -7.88 -36.15 -14.64
N GLY A 65 -8.05 -36.10 -15.97
CA GLY A 65 -8.25 -37.28 -16.80
C GLY A 65 -6.98 -37.83 -17.46
N GLY A 66 -7.09 -38.98 -18.12
CA GLY A 66 -6.00 -39.62 -18.86
C GLY A 66 -6.01 -39.39 -20.38
N PHE A 67 -6.97 -38.63 -20.91
CA PHE A 67 -7.06 -38.41 -22.35
C PHE A 67 -6.02 -37.37 -22.80
N PRO A 68 -5.14 -37.72 -23.76
CA PRO A 68 -4.01 -36.86 -24.10
C PRO A 68 -4.42 -35.72 -25.04
N TRP A 69 -4.01 -34.49 -24.69
CA TRP A 69 -4.28 -33.27 -25.47
C TRP A 69 -3.81 -33.33 -26.93
N ARG A 70 -2.72 -34.04 -27.23
CA ARG A 70 -2.19 -34.20 -28.60
C ARG A 70 -3.16 -34.86 -29.60
N LYS A 71 -4.25 -35.46 -29.11
CA LYS A 71 -5.30 -36.03 -29.96
C LYS A 71 -6.37 -35.00 -30.38
N LEU A 72 -6.33 -33.81 -29.79
CA LEU A 72 -7.24 -32.71 -30.08
C LEU A 72 -6.49 -31.67 -30.89
N TYR A 73 -7.04 -31.31 -32.04
CA TYR A 73 -6.65 -30.11 -32.77
C TYR A 73 -7.56 -28.96 -32.32
N ILE A 74 -6.97 -27.96 -31.66
CA ILE A 74 -7.70 -26.84 -31.08
C ILE A 74 -7.18 -25.55 -31.69
N LYS A 75 -8.09 -24.74 -32.25
CA LYS A 75 -7.77 -23.47 -32.89
C LYS A 75 -8.68 -22.36 -32.39
N SER A 76 -8.14 -21.18 -32.20
CA SER A 76 -8.91 -19.96 -31.95
C SER A 76 -8.23 -18.78 -32.62
N ASN A 77 -9.01 -17.78 -33.03
CA ASN A 77 -8.45 -16.54 -33.57
C ASN A 77 -8.14 -15.53 -32.44
N GLN A 78 -8.65 -15.76 -31.23
CA GLN A 78 -8.47 -14.86 -30.09
C GLN A 78 -7.36 -15.31 -29.14
N GLY A 79 -6.76 -16.47 -29.37
CA GLY A 79 -5.80 -17.04 -28.44
C GLY A 79 -5.20 -18.33 -28.93
N HIS A 80 -4.36 -18.91 -28.10
CA HIS A 80 -3.71 -20.18 -28.36
C HIS A 80 -3.76 -21.05 -27.11
N MET A 81 -3.72 -22.36 -27.35
CA MET A 81 -3.66 -23.34 -26.28
C MET A 81 -2.21 -23.47 -25.77
N ILE A 82 -2.06 -23.54 -24.46
CA ILE A 82 -0.86 -24.04 -23.79
C ILE A 82 -1.15 -25.47 -23.28
N TYR A 83 -0.09 -26.29 -23.18
CA TYR A 83 -0.16 -27.65 -22.64
C TYR A 83 -0.99 -27.75 -21.34
N ASN A 84 -1.67 -28.89 -21.16
CA ASN A 84 -2.46 -29.25 -19.98
C ASN A 84 -3.73 -28.41 -19.72
N GLY A 85 -4.44 -28.03 -20.79
CA GLY A 85 -5.77 -27.43 -20.66
C GLY A 85 -5.76 -26.00 -20.14
N LYS A 86 -4.71 -25.23 -20.47
CA LYS A 86 -4.68 -23.78 -20.28
C LYS A 86 -4.86 -23.10 -21.64
N PHE A 87 -5.82 -22.21 -21.75
CA PHE A 87 -6.03 -21.41 -22.96
C PHE A 87 -5.62 -19.97 -22.68
N HIS A 88 -4.57 -19.48 -23.34
CA HIS A 88 -4.16 -18.07 -23.25
C HIS A 88 -4.82 -17.29 -24.38
N PHE A 89 -5.37 -16.13 -24.06
CA PHE A 89 -6.07 -15.29 -25.03
C PHE A 89 -5.50 -13.88 -25.08
N HIS A 90 -5.47 -13.33 -26.29
CA HIS A 90 -5.09 -11.95 -26.55
C HIS A 90 -6.32 -11.07 -26.28
N ARG A 91 -6.29 -10.32 -25.18
CA ARG A 91 -7.44 -9.51 -24.72
C ARG A 91 -7.96 -8.54 -25.77
N GLU A 92 -7.06 -7.92 -26.54
CA GLU A 92 -7.42 -7.03 -27.65
C GLU A 92 -8.23 -7.76 -28.74
N ALA A 93 -7.84 -8.99 -29.09
CA ALA A 93 -8.57 -9.79 -30.08
C ALA A 93 -9.94 -10.23 -29.56
N VAL A 94 -10.05 -10.54 -28.26
CA VAL A 94 -11.34 -10.85 -27.62
C VAL A 94 -12.25 -9.63 -27.59
N TYR A 95 -11.72 -8.46 -27.24
CA TYR A 95 -12.47 -7.20 -27.21
C TYR A 95 -12.99 -6.82 -28.60
N ARG A 96 -12.15 -6.89 -29.64
CA ARG A 96 -12.57 -6.67 -31.04
C ARG A 96 -13.62 -7.67 -31.52
N ASN A 97 -13.67 -8.85 -30.91
CA ASN A 97 -14.69 -9.87 -31.17
C ASN A 97 -15.88 -9.79 -30.17
N ASN A 98 -16.26 -8.58 -29.75
CA ASN A 98 -17.38 -8.33 -28.85
C ASN A 98 -17.31 -9.13 -27.53
N ASN A 99 -16.09 -9.22 -26.96
CA ASN A 99 -15.77 -9.99 -25.77
C ASN A 99 -16.07 -11.50 -25.90
N GLN A 100 -16.07 -12.05 -27.12
CA GLN A 100 -16.28 -13.48 -27.36
C GLN A 100 -14.97 -14.18 -27.75
N ILE A 101 -14.75 -15.37 -27.19
CA ILE A 101 -13.72 -16.32 -27.58
C ILE A 101 -14.41 -17.47 -28.31
N THR A 102 -13.97 -17.73 -29.54
CA THR A 102 -14.45 -18.88 -30.33
C THR A 102 -13.33 -19.90 -30.43
N ILE A 103 -13.60 -21.13 -30.01
CA ILE A 103 -12.64 -22.24 -30.00
C ILE A 103 -13.18 -23.35 -30.88
N PHE A 104 -12.45 -23.62 -31.97
CA PHE A 104 -12.70 -24.74 -32.87
C PHE A 104 -11.95 -25.96 -32.37
N ILE A 105 -12.65 -27.08 -32.25
CA ILE A 105 -12.09 -28.34 -31.79
C ILE A 105 -12.30 -29.38 -32.87
N GLN A 106 -11.24 -30.11 -33.18
CA GLN A 106 -11.29 -31.29 -34.02
C GLN A 106 -10.64 -32.47 -33.29
N LEU A 107 -11.37 -33.58 -33.20
CA LEU A 107 -10.87 -34.85 -32.67
C LEU A 107 -10.89 -35.90 -33.77
N THR A 108 -9.73 -36.42 -34.14
CA THR A 108 -9.59 -37.44 -35.18
C THR A 108 -9.26 -38.80 -34.54
N GLU A 109 -10.15 -39.78 -34.69
CA GLU A 109 -9.89 -41.18 -34.31
C GLU A 109 -10.07 -42.09 -35.55
N GLY A 110 -8.95 -42.56 -36.12
CA GLY A 110 -8.97 -43.34 -37.36
C GLY A 110 -9.36 -42.49 -38.57
N LYS A 111 -10.41 -42.89 -39.29
CA LYS A 111 -10.95 -42.15 -40.46
C LYS A 111 -12.08 -41.18 -40.10
N ILE A 112 -12.47 -41.09 -38.82
CA ILE A 112 -13.60 -40.27 -38.37
C ILE A 112 -13.05 -39.03 -37.68
N SER A 113 -13.52 -37.85 -38.10
CA SER A 113 -13.24 -36.56 -37.49
C SER A 113 -14.51 -36.01 -36.86
N TYR A 114 -14.41 -35.56 -35.62
CA TYR A 114 -15.47 -34.86 -34.90
C TYR A 114 -15.09 -33.39 -34.79
N PHE A 115 -16.04 -32.50 -35.09
CA PHE A 115 -15.86 -31.06 -35.02
C PHE A 115 -16.83 -30.46 -34.01
N ASP A 116 -16.35 -29.53 -33.20
CA ASP A 116 -17.18 -28.75 -32.29
C ASP A 116 -16.67 -27.31 -32.22
N THR A 117 -17.57 -26.39 -31.85
CA THR A 117 -17.26 -24.97 -31.69
C THR A 117 -17.76 -24.49 -30.34
N VAL A 118 -16.84 -24.03 -29.49
CA VAL A 118 -17.16 -23.48 -28.17
C VAL A 118 -17.09 -21.96 -28.25
N ASN A 119 -18.19 -21.31 -27.85
CA ASN A 119 -18.26 -19.86 -27.73
C ASN A 119 -18.29 -19.46 -26.26
N LEU A 120 -17.36 -18.61 -25.84
CA LEU A 120 -17.24 -18.10 -24.49
C LEU A 120 -17.37 -16.59 -24.51
N LYS A 121 -18.35 -16.05 -23.81
CA LYS A 121 -18.46 -14.61 -23.59
C LYS A 121 -17.71 -14.25 -22.30
N LEU A 122 -16.70 -13.39 -22.42
CA LEU A 122 -16.04 -12.79 -21.27
C LEU A 122 -16.95 -11.73 -20.65
N PRO A 123 -16.90 -11.56 -19.32
CA PRO A 123 -17.57 -10.45 -18.66
C PRO A 123 -17.09 -9.11 -19.23
N THR A 124 -18.03 -8.19 -19.42
CA THR A 124 -17.75 -6.85 -19.94
C THR A 124 -17.65 -5.83 -18.82
N ILE A 125 -16.88 -4.76 -19.06
CA ILE A 125 -16.78 -3.64 -18.12
C ILE A 125 -18.05 -2.82 -18.23
N LEU A 126 -18.75 -2.61 -17.11
CA LEU A 126 -19.90 -1.72 -17.01
C LEU A 126 -19.48 -0.29 -16.70
N ASP A 127 -18.56 -0.13 -15.76
CA ASP A 127 -18.10 1.18 -15.29
C ASP A 127 -16.65 1.11 -14.83
N ILE A 128 -15.95 2.22 -15.00
CA ILE A 128 -14.65 2.46 -14.37
C ILE A 128 -14.67 3.84 -13.71
N SER A 129 -14.58 3.83 -12.39
CA SER A 129 -14.59 5.00 -11.53
C SER A 129 -13.31 5.05 -10.69
N LEU A 130 -13.06 6.18 -10.05
CA LEU A 130 -12.07 6.24 -8.95
C LEU A 130 -12.70 5.62 -7.70
N ASP A 131 -11.88 5.09 -6.79
CA ASP A 131 -12.39 4.65 -5.48
C ASP A 131 -12.87 5.82 -4.60
N THR A 132 -12.54 7.05 -4.98
CA THR A 132 -13.01 8.29 -4.34
C THR A 132 -14.00 9.01 -5.25
N ASP A 133 -15.11 9.48 -4.68
CA ASP A 133 -16.14 10.27 -5.35
C ASP A 133 -15.98 11.78 -5.11
N SER A 134 -15.19 12.13 -4.09
CA SER A 134 -14.96 13.47 -3.62
C SER A 134 -13.50 13.68 -3.25
N ILE A 135 -13.08 14.94 -3.24
CA ILE A 135 -11.76 15.37 -2.81
C ILE A 135 -11.89 16.54 -1.87
N VAL A 136 -11.08 16.53 -0.83
CA VAL A 136 -10.92 17.62 0.13
C VAL A 136 -9.64 18.36 -0.28
N PRO A 137 -9.68 19.69 -0.43
CA PRO A 137 -8.48 20.47 -0.68
C PRO A 137 -7.36 20.16 0.32
N TYR A 138 -6.12 20.25 -0.13
CA TYR A 138 -4.90 20.02 0.67
C TYR A 138 -4.75 18.58 1.19
N THR A 139 -5.56 17.64 0.69
CA THR A 139 -5.47 16.20 0.99
C THR A 139 -4.87 15.45 -0.20
N SER A 140 -4.01 14.45 0.10
CA SER A 140 -3.41 13.57 -0.90
C SER A 140 -4.28 12.32 -1.10
N TYR A 141 -4.59 12.01 -2.34
CA TYR A 141 -5.40 10.85 -2.73
C TYR A 141 -4.57 9.86 -3.52
N ASN A 142 -4.64 8.59 -3.13
CA ASN A 142 -4.10 7.50 -3.94
C ASN A 142 -4.83 7.44 -5.28
N LYS A 143 -4.09 7.19 -6.36
CA LYS A 143 -4.71 6.83 -7.64
C LYS A 143 -5.14 5.37 -7.57
N SER A 144 -6.43 5.13 -7.33
CA SER A 144 -7.02 3.80 -7.37
C SER A 144 -8.35 3.81 -8.11
N LEU A 145 -8.58 2.74 -8.88
CA LEU A 145 -9.73 2.60 -9.77
C LEU A 145 -10.63 1.46 -9.33
N LYS A 146 -11.93 1.69 -9.39
CA LYS A 146 -12.97 0.69 -9.26
C LYS A 146 -13.44 0.28 -10.65
N VAL A 147 -13.28 -0.99 -11.01
CA VAL A 147 -13.78 -1.55 -12.27
C VAL A 147 -14.96 -2.47 -11.97
N ALA A 148 -16.17 -2.02 -12.34
CA ALA A 148 -17.40 -2.80 -12.19
C ALA A 148 -17.69 -3.60 -13.46
N MET A 149 -18.02 -4.88 -13.31
CA MET A 149 -18.25 -5.82 -14.40
C MET A 149 -19.73 -6.24 -14.50
N ASP A 150 -20.16 -6.69 -15.68
CA ASP A 150 -21.54 -7.12 -15.95
C ASP A 150 -21.99 -8.37 -15.19
N ASN A 151 -21.03 -9.16 -14.69
CA ASN A 151 -21.27 -10.31 -13.82
C ASN A 151 -21.36 -9.94 -12.33
N GLY A 152 -21.37 -8.64 -11.99
CA GLY A 152 -21.45 -8.13 -10.62
C GLY A 152 -20.12 -8.10 -9.86
N ARG A 153 -19.01 -8.56 -10.45
CA ARG A 153 -17.68 -8.45 -9.83
C ARG A 153 -17.17 -7.02 -9.88
N VAL A 154 -16.43 -6.63 -8.85
CA VAL A 154 -15.78 -5.32 -8.74
C VAL A 154 -14.30 -5.55 -8.44
N TYR A 155 -13.42 -4.89 -9.20
CA TYR A 155 -11.97 -4.93 -9.00
C TYR A 155 -11.49 -3.57 -8.52
N HIS A 156 -10.65 -3.57 -7.48
CA HIS A 156 -9.96 -2.38 -6.99
C HIS A 156 -8.51 -2.41 -7.50
N LEU A 157 -8.20 -1.50 -8.41
CA LEU A 157 -6.91 -1.43 -9.09
C LEU A 157 -6.06 -0.33 -8.47
N THR A 158 -4.87 -0.71 -8.04
CA THR A 158 -3.79 0.18 -7.59
C THR A 158 -2.54 -0.10 -8.40
N ASN A 159 -1.50 0.71 -8.25
CA ASN A 159 -0.19 0.43 -8.85
C ASN A 159 0.43 -0.92 -8.42
N LYS A 160 -0.08 -1.55 -7.36
CA LYS A 160 0.35 -2.86 -6.86
C LYS A 160 -0.57 -4.01 -7.28
N SER A 161 -1.72 -3.73 -7.92
CA SER A 161 -2.70 -4.77 -8.26
C SER A 161 -2.16 -5.72 -9.33
N MET A 162 -2.18 -7.02 -9.02
CA MET A 162 -1.70 -8.10 -9.89
C MET A 162 -2.85 -8.76 -10.65
N HIS A 163 -3.58 -7.97 -11.43
CA HIS A 163 -4.57 -8.50 -12.37
C HIS A 163 -4.00 -8.39 -13.79
N PRO A 164 -3.35 -9.44 -14.35
CA PRO A 164 -2.81 -9.45 -15.71
C PRO A 164 -3.75 -8.87 -16.77
N GLY A 165 -5.04 -9.04 -16.58
CA GLY A 165 -6.06 -8.51 -17.47
C GLY A 165 -6.51 -7.07 -17.25
N LEU A 166 -6.29 -6.54 -16.05
CA LEU A 166 -6.70 -5.22 -15.59
C LEU A 166 -5.52 -4.55 -14.88
N ILE A 167 -4.47 -4.27 -15.64
CA ILE A 167 -3.25 -3.68 -15.09
C ILE A 167 -3.47 -2.18 -14.92
N PHE A 168 -3.22 -1.65 -13.73
CA PHE A 168 -3.42 -0.23 -13.43
C PHE A 168 -2.63 0.70 -14.38
N SER A 169 -1.41 0.32 -14.77
CA SER A 169 -0.58 1.11 -15.70
C SER A 169 -1.15 1.23 -17.12
N ASP A 170 -2.13 0.41 -17.48
CA ASP A 170 -2.83 0.53 -18.77
C ASP A 170 -3.87 1.66 -18.77
N PHE A 171 -4.20 2.18 -17.59
CA PHE A 171 -5.08 3.32 -17.40
C PHE A 171 -4.28 4.61 -17.27
N LYS A 172 -4.55 5.54 -18.19
CA LYS A 172 -4.01 6.90 -18.15
C LYS A 172 -5.08 7.84 -17.61
N LEU A 173 -4.81 8.41 -16.45
CA LEU A 173 -5.64 9.45 -15.86
C LEU A 173 -5.07 10.80 -16.28
N HIS A 174 -5.78 11.52 -17.15
CA HIS A 174 -5.46 12.90 -17.47
C HIS A 174 -5.97 13.79 -16.34
N ILE A 175 -5.01 14.23 -15.54
CA ILE A 175 -5.22 15.11 -14.40
C ILE A 175 -5.12 16.56 -14.90
N PRO A 176 -6.14 17.40 -14.69
CA PRO A 176 -6.11 18.81 -15.08
C PRO A 176 -5.08 19.59 -14.24
N GLU A 177 -4.60 20.72 -14.78
CA GLU A 177 -3.51 21.54 -14.20
C GLU A 177 -3.78 22.09 -12.80
N ASN A 178 -5.03 22.09 -12.36
CA ASN A 178 -5.42 22.52 -11.01
C ASN A 178 -5.22 21.43 -9.94
N LEU A 179 -4.83 20.23 -10.33
CA LEU A 179 -4.44 19.14 -9.44
C LEU A 179 -2.93 18.90 -9.54
N ASN A 180 -2.29 18.68 -8.39
CA ASN A 180 -0.89 18.30 -8.32
C ASN A 180 -0.78 16.78 -8.46
N ASP A 181 0.00 16.30 -9.42
CA ASP A 181 0.24 14.88 -9.67
C ASP A 181 1.67 14.48 -9.26
N ASN A 182 1.79 13.59 -8.27
CA ASN A 182 3.07 13.07 -7.77
C ASN A 182 3.32 11.61 -8.23
N GLY A 183 2.70 11.19 -9.32
CA GLY A 183 2.82 9.85 -9.89
C GLY A 183 1.81 8.87 -9.29
N SER A 184 1.98 8.47 -8.03
CA SER A 184 1.09 7.51 -7.34
C SER A 184 -0.10 8.17 -6.64
N HIS A 185 -0.01 9.47 -6.40
CA HIS A 185 -1.01 10.27 -5.72
C HIS A 185 -1.34 11.52 -6.51
N PHE A 186 -2.49 12.11 -6.22
CA PHE A 186 -2.82 13.47 -6.64
C PHE A 186 -3.41 14.26 -5.47
N SER A 187 -3.25 15.58 -5.49
CA SER A 187 -3.84 16.48 -4.49
C SER A 187 -4.42 17.71 -5.15
N TYR A 188 -5.39 18.34 -4.47
CA TYR A 188 -6.02 19.58 -4.93
C TYR A 188 -5.63 20.73 -4.03
N SER A 189 -4.91 21.71 -4.57
CA SER A 189 -4.62 22.97 -3.91
C SER A 189 -5.25 24.10 -4.72
N PRO A 190 -6.43 24.61 -4.32
CA PRO A 190 -7.08 25.69 -5.06
C PRO A 190 -6.17 26.92 -5.08
N LYS A 191 -5.86 27.42 -6.28
CA LYS A 191 -5.07 28.65 -6.45
C LYS A 191 -5.88 29.91 -6.12
N ASN A 192 -7.18 29.89 -6.39
CA ASN A 192 -8.08 31.03 -6.23
C ASN A 192 -9.37 30.64 -5.47
N LEU A 193 -10.07 31.67 -4.98
CA LEU A 193 -11.33 31.62 -4.23
C LEU A 193 -12.52 30.96 -4.93
N SER A 194 -12.46 30.88 -6.26
CA SER A 194 -13.40 30.15 -7.11
C SER A 194 -13.11 28.65 -7.01
N SER A 195 -13.24 28.09 -5.81
CA SER A 195 -13.15 26.65 -5.58
C SER A 195 -14.14 25.96 -6.50
N LEU A 196 -13.62 25.19 -7.45
CA LEU A 196 -14.46 24.39 -8.35
C LEU A 196 -15.32 23.48 -7.47
N LYS A 197 -16.64 23.40 -7.75
CA LYS A 197 -17.49 22.42 -7.06
C LYS A 197 -17.22 20.99 -7.53
N LYS A 198 -16.64 20.87 -8.73
CA LYS A 198 -16.32 19.60 -9.37
C LYS A 198 -15.00 19.69 -10.13
N ILE A 199 -14.23 18.61 -10.11
CA ILE A 199 -13.06 18.44 -10.97
C ILE A 199 -13.33 17.27 -11.90
N ASN A 200 -13.11 17.49 -13.20
CA ASN A 200 -13.27 16.45 -14.21
C ASN A 200 -11.92 15.86 -14.57
N LEU A 201 -11.85 14.53 -14.60
CA LEU A 201 -10.69 13.75 -14.98
C LEU A 201 -11.04 12.92 -16.22
N VAL A 202 -10.11 12.80 -17.16
CA VAL A 202 -10.31 11.92 -18.32
C VAL A 202 -9.52 10.63 -18.10
N LEU A 203 -10.23 9.52 -17.98
CA LEU A 203 -9.65 8.20 -17.84
C LEU A 203 -9.61 7.51 -19.21
N ILE A 204 -8.42 7.13 -19.67
CA ILE A 204 -8.22 6.46 -20.96
C ILE A 204 -7.54 5.12 -20.75
N ASN A 205 -8.09 4.05 -21.34
CA ASN A 205 -7.40 2.77 -21.49
C ASN A 205 -7.39 2.38 -22.98
N LYS A 206 -6.21 2.51 -23.61
CA LYS A 206 -6.05 2.25 -25.06
C LYS A 206 -6.23 0.78 -25.40
N LYS A 207 -5.77 -0.15 -24.56
CA LYS A 207 -5.88 -1.60 -24.82
C LYS A 207 -7.34 -2.07 -24.83
N LEU A 208 -8.17 -1.42 -24.03
CA LEU A 208 -9.61 -1.68 -23.95
C LEU A 208 -10.44 -0.75 -24.84
N SER A 209 -9.81 0.18 -25.59
CA SER A 209 -10.51 1.24 -26.33
C SER A 209 -11.57 1.97 -25.47
N TYR A 210 -11.24 2.19 -24.19
CA TYR A 210 -12.13 2.79 -23.19
C TYR A 210 -11.71 4.24 -22.92
N SER A 211 -12.68 5.14 -22.84
CA SER A 211 -12.50 6.53 -22.43
C SER A 211 -13.71 6.98 -21.61
N SER A 212 -13.49 7.56 -20.44
CA SER A 212 -14.57 8.07 -19.58
C SER A 212 -14.18 9.37 -18.91
N LEU A 213 -15.19 10.18 -18.60
CA LEU A 213 -15.06 11.42 -17.85
C LEU A 213 -15.51 11.15 -16.40
N ILE A 214 -14.57 11.24 -15.46
CA ILE A 214 -14.84 11.06 -14.03
C ILE A 214 -15.00 12.44 -13.40
N SER A 215 -16.12 12.69 -12.73
CA SER A 215 -16.39 13.93 -12.03
C SER A 215 -16.25 13.74 -10.52
N LEU A 216 -15.24 14.38 -9.94
CA LEU A 216 -15.02 14.39 -8.49
C LEU A 216 -15.66 15.62 -7.87
N HIS A 217 -16.40 15.43 -6.78
CA HIS A 217 -16.93 16.53 -5.99
C HIS A 217 -15.84 17.15 -5.11
N VAL A 218 -15.74 18.47 -5.08
CA VAL A 218 -14.81 19.14 -4.15
C VAL A 218 -15.55 19.40 -2.84
N ALA A 219 -15.17 18.67 -1.81
CA ALA A 219 -15.66 18.82 -0.45
C ALA A 219 -15.00 20.01 0.25
N THR A 220 -15.63 20.52 1.30
CA THR A 220 -15.07 21.58 2.13
C THR A 220 -14.04 21.04 3.10
N VAL A 221 -12.98 21.81 3.36
CA VAL A 221 -12.04 21.50 4.45
C VAL A 221 -12.75 21.76 5.78
N GLU A 222 -13.08 20.71 6.52
CA GLU A 222 -13.68 20.84 7.86
C GLU A 222 -12.63 21.06 8.94
N LYS A 223 -11.43 20.50 8.74
CA LYS A 223 -10.32 20.59 9.69
C LYS A 223 -8.99 20.73 8.96
N LEU A 224 -8.22 21.75 9.33
CA LEU A 224 -6.84 21.93 8.92
C LEU A 224 -5.93 21.65 10.12
N SER A 225 -4.83 20.93 9.93
CA SER A 225 -3.83 20.69 10.97
C SER A 225 -2.47 21.14 10.50
N ILE A 226 -1.84 22.04 11.27
CA ILE A 226 -0.50 22.57 11.06
C ILE A 226 0.36 22.01 12.19
N ASN A 227 1.39 21.24 11.84
CA ASN A 227 2.26 20.56 12.80
C ASN A 227 3.70 21.09 12.69
N GLY A 228 4.06 21.96 13.61
CA GLY A 228 5.41 22.43 13.85
C GLY A 228 6.00 21.90 15.15
N ASN A 229 5.60 20.71 15.64
CA ASN A 229 6.23 20.12 16.82
C ASN A 229 7.73 19.86 16.60
N GLY A 230 8.54 19.98 17.66
CA GLY A 230 9.92 19.53 17.67
C GLY A 230 10.02 18.01 17.71
N SER A 231 11.10 17.45 17.15
CA SER A 231 11.36 16.02 17.26
C SER A 231 11.78 15.65 18.69
N ASN A 232 11.44 14.44 19.11
CA ASN A 232 11.97 13.90 20.36
C ASN A 232 13.49 13.67 20.25
N GLY A 233 14.12 13.65 21.42
CA GLY A 233 15.45 13.11 21.60
C GLY A 233 15.48 11.60 21.39
N ILE A 234 16.68 11.08 21.27
CA ILE A 234 16.99 9.67 21.14
C ILE A 234 17.46 9.20 22.52
N ASP A 235 16.95 8.06 22.97
CA ASP A 235 17.39 7.46 24.23
C ASP A 235 18.85 7.02 24.13
N GLY A 236 19.58 7.14 25.23
CA GLY A 236 20.91 6.60 25.38
C GLY A 236 20.88 5.08 25.37
N SER A 237 21.93 4.46 24.83
CA SER A 237 22.09 3.01 24.92
C SER A 237 22.67 2.61 26.26
N ASP A 238 22.27 1.44 26.74
CA ASP A 238 22.82 0.86 27.96
C ASP A 238 24.29 0.46 27.77
N GLY A 239 25.03 0.49 28.86
CA GLY A 239 26.37 -0.05 28.97
C GLY A 239 26.37 -1.58 28.85
N SER A 240 27.49 -2.13 28.42
CA SER A 240 27.69 -3.58 28.41
C SER A 240 28.22 -4.04 29.76
N ASP A 241 27.75 -5.18 30.25
CA ASP A 241 28.29 -5.78 31.46
C ASP A 241 29.75 -6.21 31.28
N GLY A 242 30.48 -6.18 32.39
CA GLY A 242 31.83 -6.73 32.50
C GLY A 242 31.84 -8.26 32.42
N TYR A 243 33.02 -8.81 32.16
CA TYR A 243 33.26 -10.25 32.18
C TYR A 243 33.89 -10.66 33.50
N ASP A 244 33.43 -11.79 34.03
CA ASP A 244 34.04 -12.39 35.22
C ASP A 244 35.50 -12.80 34.96
N GLY A 245 36.33 -12.69 36.01
CA GLY A 245 37.72 -13.11 35.99
C GLY A 245 37.88 -14.63 36.15
N ASP A 246 38.90 -15.19 35.51
CA ASP A 246 39.36 -16.55 35.78
C ASP A 246 40.14 -16.60 37.12
N ASP A 247 40.40 -17.80 37.68
CA ASP A 247 41.06 -17.94 38.99
C ASP A 247 42.37 -17.14 39.11
N GLY A 248 42.40 -16.20 40.06
CA GLY A 248 43.49 -15.28 40.34
C GLY A 248 43.55 -14.04 39.45
N GLU A 249 42.54 -13.84 38.58
CA GLU A 249 42.37 -12.67 37.73
C GLU A 249 41.15 -11.86 38.16
N ASP A 250 41.26 -10.53 38.05
CA ASP A 250 40.17 -9.61 38.37
C ASP A 250 39.06 -9.69 37.29
N GLY A 251 37.81 -9.48 37.69
CA GLY A 251 36.71 -9.24 36.75
C GLY A 251 36.86 -7.90 36.03
N SER A 252 36.35 -7.78 34.81
CA SER A 252 36.37 -6.52 34.09
C SER A 252 35.23 -5.61 34.56
N GLY A 253 35.45 -4.30 34.55
CA GLY A 253 34.36 -3.35 34.81
C GLY A 253 33.28 -3.41 33.72
N GLY A 254 32.06 -3.02 34.09
CA GLY A 254 30.98 -2.73 33.15
C GLY A 254 31.17 -1.36 32.50
N ASP A 255 30.62 -1.19 31.30
CA ASP A 255 30.65 0.09 30.59
C ASP A 255 29.55 1.02 31.12
N ASP A 256 29.79 2.33 31.06
CA ASP A 256 28.77 3.33 31.39
C ASP A 256 27.62 3.32 30.36
N GLY A 257 26.40 3.62 30.84
CA GLY A 257 25.26 3.94 30.01
C GLY A 257 25.42 5.31 29.36
N TYR A 258 24.94 5.46 28.12
CA TYR A 258 25.03 6.72 27.40
C TYR A 258 23.91 7.68 27.78
N ASP A 259 24.19 8.99 27.73
CA ASP A 259 23.17 10.01 27.93
C ASP A 259 22.11 10.01 26.81
N GLY A 260 20.86 10.30 27.18
CA GLY A 260 19.78 10.60 26.25
C GLY A 260 19.95 11.98 25.61
N SER A 261 19.58 12.11 24.33
CA SER A 261 19.70 13.38 23.62
C SER A 261 18.56 14.34 23.95
N ASN A 262 18.81 15.65 23.84
CA ASN A 262 17.76 16.66 24.03
C ASN A 262 16.65 16.55 22.96
N GLY A 263 15.42 16.87 23.35
CA GLY A 263 14.32 17.12 22.42
C GLY A 263 14.48 18.46 21.70
N GLN A 264 14.03 18.53 20.44
CA GLN A 264 14.10 19.77 19.66
C GLN A 264 13.00 20.74 20.03
N ASN A 265 13.25 22.03 19.86
CA ASN A 265 12.23 23.06 20.04
C ASN A 265 11.11 22.91 18.98
N GLY A 266 9.89 23.31 19.34
CA GLY A 266 8.82 23.54 18.38
C GLY A 266 9.15 24.70 17.46
N ASN A 267 8.63 24.64 16.23
CA ASN A 267 8.84 25.64 15.20
C ASN A 267 8.01 26.90 15.49
N ALA A 268 8.57 28.06 15.18
CA ALA A 268 7.78 29.28 15.13
C ALA A 268 6.77 29.22 13.98
N ILE A 269 5.53 29.63 14.25
CA ILE A 269 4.44 29.62 13.27
C ILE A 269 3.80 31.01 13.26
N GLU A 270 3.81 31.64 12.10
CA GLU A 270 3.08 32.89 11.88
C GLU A 270 1.91 32.64 10.93
N VAL A 271 0.76 33.24 11.24
CA VAL A 271 -0.48 33.02 10.51
C VAL A 271 -1.15 34.34 10.21
N LEU A 272 -1.43 34.60 8.94
CA LEU A 272 -2.28 35.70 8.50
C LEU A 272 -3.66 35.16 8.13
N VAL A 273 -4.70 35.78 8.66
CA VAL A 273 -6.09 35.40 8.41
C VAL A 273 -6.85 36.60 7.88
N ARG A 274 -7.42 36.50 6.67
CA ARG A 274 -8.34 37.51 6.15
C ARG A 274 -9.71 36.95 5.83
N ASN A 275 -10.76 37.69 6.21
CA ASN A 275 -12.09 37.45 5.70
C ASN A 275 -12.17 37.80 4.22
N ILE A 276 -12.80 36.93 3.43
CA ILE A 276 -12.97 37.18 1.99
C ILE A 276 -14.44 37.25 1.58
N SER A 277 -15.28 36.44 2.20
CA SER A 277 -16.73 36.48 2.00
C SER A 277 -17.45 36.26 3.33
N GLN A 278 -18.78 36.12 3.28
CA GLN A 278 -19.57 35.79 4.46
C GLN A 278 -19.19 34.41 5.06
N ASP A 279 -18.73 33.47 4.23
CA ASP A 279 -18.51 32.05 4.55
C ASP A 279 -17.07 31.55 4.35
N LYS A 280 -16.16 32.38 3.79
CA LYS A 280 -14.77 31.97 3.49
C LYS A 280 -13.73 32.88 4.11
N ILE A 281 -12.58 32.28 4.39
CA ILE A 281 -11.34 32.93 4.83
C ILE A 281 -10.17 32.46 3.96
N GLN A 282 -9.13 33.30 3.88
CA GLN A 282 -7.81 32.86 3.44
C GLN A 282 -6.84 32.93 4.60
N LEU A 283 -5.98 31.93 4.63
CA LEU A 283 -4.95 31.71 5.61
C LEU A 283 -3.60 31.71 4.88
N ILE A 284 -2.63 32.49 5.33
CA ILE A 284 -1.22 32.28 4.94
C ILE A 284 -0.50 31.81 6.19
N VAL A 285 0.20 30.69 6.09
CA VAL A 285 0.94 30.09 7.20
C VAL A 285 2.42 30.10 6.85
N PHE A 286 3.22 30.69 7.73
CA PHE A 286 4.67 30.68 7.67
C PHE A 286 5.22 29.73 8.73
N TYR A 287 5.93 28.69 8.31
CA TYR A 287 6.66 27.80 9.21
C TYR A 287 7.80 27.12 8.46
N GLN A 288 8.97 26.95 9.10
CA GLN A 288 10.12 26.25 8.51
C GLN A 288 10.55 26.78 7.12
N ASP A 289 10.61 28.11 6.95
CA ASP A 289 10.90 28.78 5.68
C ASP A 289 9.90 28.47 4.54
N GLN A 290 8.76 27.86 4.87
CA GLN A 290 7.67 27.61 3.94
C GLN A 290 6.57 28.65 4.14
N GLU A 291 6.03 29.10 3.02
CA GLU A 291 4.80 29.87 2.94
C GLU A 291 3.73 28.99 2.30
N ILE A 292 2.61 28.79 3.01
CA ILE A 292 1.48 28.01 2.50
C ILE A 292 0.18 28.80 2.62
N THR A 293 -0.46 29.00 1.46
CA THR A 293 -1.76 29.65 1.38
C THR A 293 -2.90 28.62 1.37
N TYR A 294 -3.88 28.80 2.26
CA TYR A 294 -5.10 28.02 2.33
C TYR A 294 -6.35 28.88 2.09
N TYR A 295 -7.35 28.31 1.44
CA TYR A 295 -8.68 28.85 1.30
C TYR A 295 -9.66 27.93 2.01
N LEU A 296 -10.29 28.43 3.07
CA LEU A 296 -11.09 27.63 4.00
C LEU A 296 -12.49 28.21 4.17
N SER A 297 -13.42 27.35 4.60
CA SER A 297 -14.69 27.79 5.15
C SER A 297 -14.47 28.44 6.52
N LYS A 298 -15.28 29.43 6.90
CA LYS A 298 -15.27 30.01 8.25
C LYS A 298 -15.62 29.02 9.36
N ASN A 299 -16.24 27.90 9.00
CA ASN A 299 -16.56 26.82 9.93
C ASN A 299 -15.43 25.80 10.07
N ALA A 300 -14.33 25.93 9.32
CA ALA A 300 -13.20 25.04 9.41
C ALA A 300 -12.48 25.20 10.75
N LEU A 301 -12.15 24.08 11.39
CA LEU A 301 -11.34 24.05 12.60
C LEU A 301 -9.86 23.99 12.23
N ILE A 302 -9.08 24.96 12.70
CA ILE A 302 -7.66 25.09 12.42
C ILE A 302 -6.88 24.68 13.68
N ASN A 303 -6.21 23.54 13.60
CA ASN A 303 -5.40 23.01 14.68
C ASN A 303 -3.94 23.35 14.45
N ILE A 304 -3.33 24.12 15.34
CA ILE A 304 -1.90 24.45 15.28
C ILE A 304 -1.20 23.76 16.43
N GLN A 305 -0.12 23.03 16.13
CA GLN A 305 0.73 22.39 17.12
C GLN A 305 2.16 22.86 16.95
N ALA A 306 2.77 23.39 18.01
CA ALA A 306 4.18 23.80 18.05
C ALA A 306 4.82 23.37 19.37
N ASN A 307 4.54 22.16 19.83
CA ASN A 307 5.12 21.65 21.07
C ASN A 307 6.62 21.39 20.91
N GLY A 308 7.39 21.54 21.98
CA GLY A 308 8.74 21.01 22.03
C GLY A 308 8.76 19.48 22.11
N GLY A 309 9.81 18.88 21.57
CA GLY A 309 10.04 17.44 21.63
C GLY A 309 10.46 16.98 23.02
N ILE A 310 10.16 15.73 23.35
CA ILE A 310 10.55 15.09 24.61
C ILE A 310 12.05 14.78 24.57
N GLY A 311 12.79 15.00 25.66
CA GLY A 311 14.19 14.54 25.77
C GLY A 311 14.28 13.02 25.90
N GLY A 312 15.32 12.41 25.34
CA GLY A 312 15.54 10.97 25.44
C GLY A 312 15.99 10.55 26.83
N ASP A 313 15.64 9.34 27.24
CA ASP A 313 16.09 8.74 28.50
C ASP A 313 17.58 8.39 28.42
N GLY A 314 18.32 8.45 29.53
CA GLY A 314 19.67 7.92 29.63
C GLY A 314 19.67 6.40 29.73
N GLY A 315 20.70 5.75 29.18
CA GLY A 315 20.89 4.30 29.28
C GLY A 315 21.41 3.90 30.66
N THR A 316 21.19 2.65 31.06
CA THR A 316 21.72 2.13 32.32
C THR A 316 23.19 1.74 32.20
N GLY A 317 23.97 1.88 33.27
CA GLY A 317 25.33 1.31 33.33
C GLY A 317 25.29 -0.23 33.32
N GLY A 318 26.33 -0.85 32.77
CA GLY A 318 26.50 -2.30 32.83
C GLY A 318 27.10 -2.74 34.16
N ASP A 319 26.75 -3.92 34.64
CA ASP A 319 27.27 -4.45 35.90
C ASP A 319 28.77 -4.85 35.75
N GLY A 320 29.56 -4.72 36.82
CA GLY A 320 30.93 -5.23 36.85
C GLY A 320 30.96 -6.76 36.92
N GLY A 321 31.94 -7.40 36.27
CA GLY A 321 32.13 -8.85 36.36
C GLY A 321 32.75 -9.25 37.70
N ASP A 322 32.42 -10.44 38.20
CA ASP A 322 32.96 -10.96 39.46
C ASP A 322 34.45 -11.31 39.34
N GLY A 323 35.22 -11.15 40.42
CA GLY A 323 36.62 -11.57 40.49
C GLY A 323 36.75 -13.10 40.56
N GLY A 324 37.79 -13.64 39.90
CA GLY A 324 38.02 -15.08 39.91
C GLY A 324 38.46 -15.62 41.27
N GLY A 325 38.28 -16.93 41.47
CA GLY A 325 38.68 -17.64 42.70
C GLY A 325 40.19 -17.64 42.97
N PRO A 326 40.68 -18.25 44.06
CA PRO A 326 42.10 -18.27 44.37
C PRO A 326 42.89 -19.12 43.37
N ASN A 327 43.96 -18.57 42.80
CA ASN A 327 44.91 -19.35 41.99
C ASN A 327 45.80 -20.29 42.84
N ASP A 328 46.74 -20.99 42.20
CA ASP A 328 47.70 -21.92 42.84
C ASP A 328 48.57 -21.27 43.94
N LEU A 329 48.62 -19.93 44.00
CA LEU A 329 49.33 -19.16 45.03
C LEU A 329 48.38 -18.63 46.13
N GLY A 330 47.09 -18.93 46.05
CA GLY A 330 46.06 -18.50 46.99
C GLY A 330 45.62 -17.05 46.83
N VAL A 331 45.90 -16.41 45.69
CA VAL A 331 45.50 -15.04 45.39
C VAL A 331 44.19 -15.07 44.61
N CYS A 332 43.16 -14.40 45.12
CA CYS A 332 41.87 -14.22 44.43
C CYS A 332 41.91 -12.96 43.56
N GLY A 333 41.09 -12.96 42.51
CA GLY A 333 40.74 -11.77 41.77
C GLY A 333 39.81 -10.85 42.55
N SER A 334 39.78 -9.59 42.16
CA SER A 334 38.85 -8.56 42.63
C SER A 334 37.71 -8.41 41.64
N ASP A 335 36.53 -8.03 42.12
CA ASP A 335 35.38 -7.73 41.26
C ASP A 335 35.64 -6.47 40.43
N GLY A 336 35.12 -6.46 39.22
CA GLY A 336 35.02 -5.31 38.35
C GLY A 336 34.04 -4.28 38.91
N SER A 337 34.24 -3.01 38.58
CA SER A 337 33.30 -1.95 38.97
C SER A 337 32.13 -1.88 37.99
N ASP A 338 30.93 -1.61 38.52
CA ASP A 338 29.76 -1.27 37.69
C ASP A 338 29.99 0.04 36.92
N GLY A 339 29.38 0.09 35.73
CA GLY A 339 29.23 1.30 34.95
C GLY A 339 28.20 2.25 35.55
N SER A 340 28.32 3.52 35.24
CA SER A 340 27.39 4.57 35.66
C SER A 340 26.21 4.69 34.70
N ASP A 341 25.04 5.03 35.22
CA ASP A 341 23.87 5.38 34.41
C ASP A 341 24.08 6.69 33.65
N GLY A 342 23.55 6.75 32.43
CA GLY A 342 23.46 7.95 31.62
C GLY A 342 22.41 8.95 32.14
N CYS A 343 22.62 10.22 31.84
CA CYS A 343 21.68 11.30 32.14
C CYS A 343 20.57 11.39 31.08
N GLY A 344 19.39 11.84 31.49
CA GLY A 344 18.29 12.13 30.57
C GLY A 344 18.48 13.46 29.82
N GLY A 345 18.05 13.50 28.57
CA GLY A 345 18.09 14.70 27.74
C GLY A 345 17.02 15.73 28.16
N ASN A 346 17.30 17.01 27.95
CA ASN A 346 16.34 18.09 28.21
C ASN A 346 15.18 18.08 27.19
N GLY A 347 13.99 18.47 27.63
CA GLY A 347 12.86 18.70 26.75
C GLY A 347 13.00 20.00 25.94
N GLY A 348 12.53 19.97 24.69
CA GLY A 348 12.53 21.14 23.83
C GLY A 348 11.49 22.19 24.27
N ASN A 349 11.74 23.46 23.98
CA ASN A 349 10.76 24.53 24.20
C ASN A 349 9.65 24.48 23.14
N GLY A 350 8.45 24.92 23.48
CA GLY A 350 7.39 25.18 22.51
C GLY A 350 7.73 26.35 21.58
N GLY A 351 7.29 26.29 20.33
CA GLY A 351 7.52 27.31 19.32
C GLY A 351 6.60 28.51 19.47
N ASN A 352 7.04 29.71 19.06
CA ASN A 352 6.20 30.89 19.16
C ASN A 352 5.13 30.92 18.05
N ILE A 353 3.88 31.19 18.41
CA ILE A 353 2.75 31.26 17.48
C ILE A 353 2.20 32.68 17.45
N LYS A 354 2.17 33.29 16.27
CA LYS A 354 1.57 34.62 16.04
C LYS A 354 0.44 34.52 15.03
N ILE A 355 -0.71 35.09 15.36
CA ILE A 355 -1.88 35.09 14.49
C ILE A 355 -2.35 36.53 14.29
N PHE A 356 -2.27 37.00 13.06
CA PHE A 356 -2.81 38.29 12.63
C PHE A 356 -4.13 38.09 11.91
N THR A 357 -5.16 38.82 12.30
CA THR A 357 -6.49 38.63 11.72
C THR A 357 -7.33 39.90 11.70
N ASP A 358 -8.21 40.04 10.71
CA ASP A 358 -9.28 41.04 10.71
C ASP A 358 -10.59 40.53 11.31
N MET A 359 -10.60 39.29 11.82
CA MET A 359 -11.73 38.67 12.52
C MET A 359 -11.79 39.12 13.97
N SER A 360 -13.01 39.13 14.54
CA SER A 360 -13.17 39.36 15.97
C SER A 360 -12.50 38.25 16.80
N ILE A 361 -11.94 38.59 17.96
CA ILE A 361 -11.27 37.64 18.88
C ILE A 361 -12.16 36.42 19.17
N LYS A 362 -13.46 36.62 19.35
CA LYS A 362 -14.42 35.54 19.62
C LYS A 362 -14.52 34.55 18.45
N GLN A 363 -14.54 35.05 17.22
CA GLN A 363 -14.57 34.19 16.02
C GLN A 363 -13.23 33.46 15.85
N THR A 364 -12.11 34.16 16.03
CA THR A 364 -10.77 33.59 15.94
C THR A 364 -10.58 32.47 16.96
N ALA A 365 -10.99 32.68 18.22
CA ALA A 365 -10.92 31.67 19.26
C ALA A 365 -11.81 30.43 19.01
N TYR A 366 -12.88 30.56 18.21
CA TYR A 366 -13.74 29.43 17.84
C TYR A 366 -13.11 28.55 16.76
N ILE A 367 -12.39 29.15 15.81
CA ILE A 367 -11.79 28.41 14.69
C ILE A 367 -10.42 27.84 15.03
N PHE A 368 -9.63 28.46 15.91
CA PHE A 368 -8.28 28.01 16.25
C PHE A 368 -8.23 27.15 17.51
N THR A 369 -7.62 25.96 17.38
CA THR A 369 -7.20 25.12 18.51
C THR A 369 -5.67 25.05 18.52
N ILE A 370 -5.03 25.58 19.56
CA ILE A 370 -3.57 25.72 19.62
C ILE A 370 -2.97 24.86 20.74
N LYS A 371 -1.94 24.08 20.41
CA LYS A 371 -1.09 23.34 21.36
C LYS A 371 0.35 23.82 21.23
N ASN A 372 0.94 24.26 22.33
CA ASN A 372 2.26 24.88 22.33
C ASN A 372 2.92 24.69 23.70
N ASN A 373 3.11 23.44 24.11
CA ASN A 373 3.75 23.10 25.37
C ASN A 373 5.25 22.86 25.15
N GLY A 374 6.06 23.00 26.20
CA GLY A 374 7.41 22.43 26.18
C GLY A 374 7.35 20.90 26.27
N GLY A 375 8.41 20.24 25.80
CA GLY A 375 8.59 18.81 25.97
C GLY A 375 9.03 18.47 27.40
N SER A 376 8.76 17.26 27.85
CA SER A 376 9.35 16.73 29.09
C SER A 376 10.83 16.45 28.89
N GLY A 377 11.62 16.53 29.96
CA GLY A 377 12.96 15.94 29.97
C GLY A 377 12.88 14.41 30.07
N GLY A 378 13.94 13.75 29.61
CA GLY A 378 14.15 12.32 29.79
C GLY A 378 14.56 11.99 31.22
N SER A 379 14.42 10.72 31.57
CA SER A 379 14.86 10.12 32.82
C SER A 379 16.27 9.55 32.69
N GLY A 380 16.90 9.18 33.80
CA GLY A 380 18.27 8.67 33.85
C GLY A 380 18.88 8.97 35.22
N TYR A 381 20.20 8.84 35.33
CA TYR A 381 20.94 9.18 36.55
C TYR A 381 20.60 10.59 37.06
N SER A 382 20.52 11.54 36.13
CA SER A 382 19.89 12.83 36.36
C SER A 382 18.80 13.05 35.31
N ALA A 383 17.64 13.53 35.75
CA ALA A 383 16.53 13.81 34.84
C ALA A 383 16.79 15.11 34.08
N GLY A 384 16.43 15.12 32.80
CA GLY A 384 16.48 16.30 31.95
C GLY A 384 15.46 17.37 32.40
N GLU A 385 15.77 18.62 32.10
CA GLU A 385 14.87 19.74 32.38
C GLU A 385 13.66 19.71 31.45
N VAL A 386 12.50 20.14 31.97
CA VAL A 386 11.28 20.33 31.17
C VAL A 386 11.40 21.60 30.33
N GLY A 387 11.06 21.51 29.05
CA GLY A 387 11.05 22.64 28.14
C GLY A 387 9.98 23.68 28.49
N LYS A 388 10.21 24.92 28.09
CA LYS A 388 9.28 26.04 28.34
C LYS A 388 8.15 26.06 27.33
N LYS A 389 6.99 26.55 27.76
CA LYS A 389 5.85 26.84 26.88
C LYS A 389 6.21 27.97 25.91
N GLY A 390 5.85 27.84 24.62
CA GLY A 390 6.01 28.93 23.65
C GLY A 390 4.97 30.04 23.83
N MET A 391 5.26 31.21 23.25
CA MET A 391 4.33 32.34 23.27
C MET A 391 3.19 32.11 22.26
N ILE A 392 1.97 32.53 22.60
CA ILE A 392 0.83 32.60 21.67
C ILE A 392 0.34 34.04 21.67
N GLU A 393 0.39 34.69 20.51
CA GLU A 393 -0.04 36.07 20.32
C GLU A 393 -1.17 36.14 19.27
N PHE A 394 -2.25 36.83 19.62
CA PHE A 394 -3.34 37.15 18.69
C PHE A 394 -3.41 38.65 18.50
N THR A 395 -3.24 39.10 17.26
CA THR A 395 -3.27 40.50 16.89
C THR A 395 -4.43 40.74 15.93
N VAL A 396 -5.44 41.46 16.42
CA VAL A 396 -6.57 41.88 15.60
C VAL A 396 -6.24 43.21 14.95
N LEU A 397 -6.30 43.23 13.63
CA LEU A 397 -5.96 44.37 12.78
C LEU A 397 -7.22 44.83 12.02
N SER A 398 -7.18 46.04 11.48
CA SER A 398 -8.21 46.46 10.51
C SER A 398 -8.08 45.67 9.21
N SER A 399 -9.19 45.50 8.47
CA SER A 399 -9.16 44.80 7.17
C SER A 399 -8.18 45.44 6.19
N LYS A 400 -7.97 46.76 6.24
CA LYS A 400 -7.00 47.48 5.41
C LYS A 400 -5.55 47.14 5.76
N GLU A 401 -5.23 46.98 7.04
CA GLU A 401 -3.89 46.60 7.50
C GLU A 401 -3.58 45.15 7.13
N ILE A 402 -4.54 44.24 7.30
CA ILE A 402 -4.41 42.85 6.88
C ILE A 402 -4.27 42.74 5.36
N GLU A 403 -5.08 43.46 4.60
CA GLU A 403 -4.97 43.49 3.14
C GLU A 403 -3.59 43.97 2.68
N LYS A 404 -3.03 45.00 3.34
CA LYS A 404 -1.67 45.45 3.08
C LYS A 404 -0.65 44.34 3.33
N LEU A 405 -0.72 43.66 4.48
CA LEU A 405 0.18 42.54 4.78
C LEU A 405 0.11 41.47 3.69
N PHE A 406 -1.09 41.02 3.32
CA PHE A 406 -1.26 40.03 2.24
C PHE A 406 -0.64 40.48 0.92
N ASN A 407 -0.82 41.75 0.52
CA ASN A 407 -0.24 42.28 -0.72
C ASN A 407 1.29 42.35 -0.67
N ASP A 408 1.86 42.66 0.50
CA ASP A 408 3.32 42.68 0.70
C ASP A 408 3.91 41.26 0.55
N TYR A 409 3.13 40.20 0.81
CA TYR A 409 3.55 38.81 0.58
C TYR A 409 3.27 38.31 -0.85
N GLU A 410 2.14 38.69 -1.47
CA GLU A 410 1.80 38.26 -2.84
C GLU A 410 2.71 38.89 -3.93
N THR A 411 3.51 39.91 -3.58
CA THR A 411 4.38 40.66 -4.52
C THR A 411 5.86 40.28 -4.47
N ASN A 412 6.25 39.40 -3.55
CA ASN A 412 7.59 38.79 -3.46
C ASN A 412 7.57 37.35 -3.95
#